data_AF-X1H898-F1
#
_entry.id   AF-X1H898-F1
#
_cell.length_a   1.000
_cell.length_b   1.000
_cell.length_c   1.000
_cell.angle_alpha   90.00
_cell.angle_beta   90.00
_cell.angle_gamma   90.00
#
_symmetry.space_group_name_H-M   'P 1'
#
loop_
_entity.id
_entity.type
_entity.pdbx_description
1 polymer ?
#
loop_
_entity_poly.entity_id
_entity_poly.type
_entity_poly.pdbx_seq_one_letter_code
_entity_poly.pdbx_strand_id
1 'polypeptide(L)'
;MNVNEELKKRINSKRDKADIILDLGNQEIIIIECKSSKREYSKFTSVIRQVKSYAQIYSRNGFNIKGIIIVSGCFTDDFIHECNTFYDLKVTLIEAQTLVNIYEEFKQSKLNVFPVTLFRHGLLQEDVIVKALKK
;
A
#
# COMPACT_ATOMS: atom_id res chain seq x y z
N MET A 1 10.73 10.33 1.44
CA MET A 1 9.84 9.33 0.81
C MET A 1 9.22 9.98 -0.40
N ASN A 2 9.30 9.35 -1.58
CA ASN A 2 8.77 9.92 -2.83
C ASN A 2 8.16 8.82 -3.71
N VAL A 3 7.21 9.21 -4.58
CA VAL A 3 6.75 8.33 -5.65
C VAL A 3 7.85 8.22 -6.70
N ASN A 4 8.30 7.00 -7.00
CA ASN A 4 9.43 6.75 -7.89
C ASN A 4 8.97 6.18 -9.25
N GLU A 5 8.50 7.08 -10.12
CA GLU A 5 8.04 6.76 -11.47
C GLU A 5 9.14 6.22 -12.38
N GLU A 6 10.39 6.67 -12.21
CA GLU A 6 11.53 6.22 -13.00
C GLU A 6 11.85 4.76 -12.70
N LEU A 7 11.93 4.41 -11.40
CA LEU A 7 12.11 3.03 -10.96
C LEU A 7 11.00 2.13 -11.47
N LYS A 8 9.75 2.60 -11.35
CA LYS A 8 8.57 1.88 -11.85
C LYS A 8 8.69 1.59 -13.35
N LYS A 9 9.04 2.58 -14.18
CA LYS A 9 9.23 2.42 -15.64
C LYS A 9 10.39 1.50 -15.99
N ARG A 10 11.47 1.52 -15.21
CA ARG A 10 12.66 0.71 -15.45
C ARG A 10 12.43 -0.78 -15.16
N ILE A 11 11.69 -1.10 -14.10
CA ILE A 11 11.55 -2.48 -13.60
C ILE A 11 10.25 -3.15 -14.08
N ASN A 12 9.15 -2.40 -14.23
CA ASN A 12 7.87 -2.99 -14.61
C ASN A 12 7.97 -3.69 -15.98
N SER A 13 7.35 -4.87 -16.08
CA SER A 13 7.24 -5.60 -17.34
C SER A 13 5.98 -5.15 -18.11
N LYS A 14 5.80 -5.62 -19.35
CA LYS A 14 4.55 -5.37 -20.09
C LYS A 14 3.32 -6.01 -19.41
N ARG A 15 3.51 -7.08 -18.63
CA ARG A 15 2.44 -7.87 -18.02
C ARG A 15 2.22 -7.57 -16.55
N ASP A 16 3.29 -7.28 -15.81
CA ASP A 16 3.26 -7.14 -14.35
C ASP A 16 3.73 -5.74 -13.99
N LYS A 17 2.78 -4.91 -13.54
CA LYS A 17 2.98 -3.50 -13.28
C LYS A 17 2.38 -3.16 -11.92
N ALA A 18 3.23 -2.67 -11.02
CA ALA A 18 2.75 -1.92 -9.88
C ALA A 18 2.14 -0.59 -10.34
N ASP A 19 1.07 -0.14 -9.70
CA ASP A 19 0.47 1.16 -9.99
C ASP A 19 1.38 2.30 -9.52
N ILE A 20 1.86 2.21 -8.27
CA ILE A 20 2.73 3.20 -7.65
C ILE A 20 3.85 2.48 -6.87
N ILE A 21 5.06 3.00 -6.98
CA ILE A 21 6.20 2.61 -6.15
C ILE A 21 6.55 3.78 -5.23
N LEU A 22 6.49 3.54 -3.94
CA LEU A 22 6.86 4.49 -2.91
C LEU A 22 8.26 4.16 -2.40
N ASP A 23 9.21 5.06 -2.68
CA ASP A 23 10.61 4.91 -2.31
C ASP A 23 10.86 5.52 -0.94
N LEU A 24 11.37 4.69 -0.03
CA LEU A 24 11.68 5.05 1.35
C LEU A 24 13.17 5.41 1.53
N GLY A 25 13.99 5.30 0.48
CA GLY A 25 15.43 5.37 0.53
C GLY A 25 16.07 4.01 0.86
N ASN A 26 17.40 3.92 0.78
CA ASN A 26 18.16 2.71 1.15
C ASN A 26 17.68 1.42 0.45
N GLN A 27 17.23 1.52 -0.80
CA GLN A 27 16.64 0.41 -1.57
C GLN A 27 15.38 -0.19 -0.92
N GLU A 28 14.73 0.53 -0.01
CA GLU A 28 13.49 0.12 0.64
C GLU A 28 12.30 0.73 -0.10
N ILE A 29 11.33 -0.11 -0.48
CA ILE A 29 10.14 0.35 -1.19
C ILE A 29 8.85 -0.22 -0.59
N ILE A 30 7.76 0.52 -0.79
CA ILE A 30 6.40 0.04 -0.61
C ILE A 30 5.75 0.00 -1.98
N ILE A 31 5.06 -1.09 -2.28
CA ILE A 31 4.29 -1.21 -3.52
C ILE A 31 2.84 -0.86 -3.22
N ILE A 32 2.24 -0.01 -4.05
CA ILE A 32 0.85 0.40 -3.89
C ILE A 32 0.05 -0.05 -5.12
N GLU A 33 -1.09 -0.70 -4.87
CA GLU A 33 -2.04 -1.17 -5.86
C GLU A 33 -3.40 -0.49 -5.63
N CYS A 34 -3.99 0.05 -6.69
CA CYS A 34 -5.27 0.74 -6.66
C CYS A 34 -6.33 -0.10 -7.37
N LYS A 35 -7.42 -0.44 -6.69
CA LYS A 35 -8.53 -1.22 -7.26
C LYS A 35 -9.81 -0.41 -7.30
N SER A 36 -10.34 -0.23 -8.51
CA SER A 36 -11.46 0.69 -8.77
C SER A 36 -12.84 0.02 -8.70
N SER A 37 -12.94 -1.28 -8.97
CA SER A 37 -14.22 -2.01 -8.97
C SER A 37 -14.19 -3.23 -8.07
N LYS A 38 -15.28 -3.47 -7.30
CA LYS A 38 -15.44 -4.66 -6.44
C LYS A 38 -15.15 -5.98 -7.17
N ARG A 39 -15.36 -6.04 -8.48
CA ARG A 39 -15.10 -7.23 -9.30
C ARG A 39 -13.60 -7.51 -9.42
N GLU A 40 -12.77 -6.48 -9.53
CA GLU A 40 -11.30 -6.59 -9.68
C GLU A 40 -10.58 -7.12 -8.43
N TYR A 41 -11.24 -7.10 -7.27
CA TYR A 41 -10.65 -7.53 -5.99
C TYR A 41 -11.60 -8.41 -5.17
N SER A 42 -12.50 -9.14 -5.83
CA SER A 42 -13.44 -10.05 -5.15
C SER A 42 -12.77 -11.10 -4.24
N LYS A 43 -11.48 -11.40 -4.44
CA LYS A 43 -10.69 -12.33 -3.61
C LYS A 43 -9.31 -11.76 -3.30
N PHE A 44 -8.96 -11.69 -2.02
CA PHE A 44 -7.65 -11.21 -1.56
C PHE A 44 -6.51 -12.07 -2.11
N THR A 45 -6.65 -13.40 -2.07
CA THR A 45 -5.68 -14.34 -2.64
C THR A 45 -5.29 -14.05 -4.10
N SER A 46 -6.24 -13.58 -4.91
CA SER A 46 -5.96 -13.26 -6.32
C SER A 46 -5.15 -12.00 -6.47
N VAL A 47 -5.51 -10.95 -5.73
CA VAL A 47 -4.79 -9.68 -5.72
C VAL A 47 -3.36 -9.89 -5.20
N ILE A 48 -3.21 -10.59 -4.07
CA ILE A 48 -1.88 -10.82 -3.48
C ILE A 48 -0.98 -11.68 -4.37
N ARG A 49 -1.51 -12.72 -5.03
CA ARG A 49 -0.71 -13.50 -5.99
C ARG A 49 -0.21 -12.63 -7.14
N GLN A 50 -1.04 -11.75 -7.67
CA GLN A 50 -0.63 -10.77 -8.69
C GLN A 50 0.46 -9.85 -8.12
N VAL A 51 0.23 -9.26 -6.96
CA VAL A 51 1.16 -8.30 -6.35
C VAL A 51 2.52 -8.93 -6.04
N LYS A 52 2.52 -10.15 -5.51
CA LYS A 52 3.75 -10.91 -5.24
C LYS A 52 4.58 -11.16 -6.50
N SER A 53 3.94 -11.37 -7.65
CA SER A 53 4.65 -11.67 -8.89
C SER A 53 5.56 -10.52 -9.31
N TYR A 54 5.08 -9.26 -9.27
CA TYR A 54 5.94 -8.13 -9.56
C TYR A 54 6.80 -7.72 -8.36
N ALA A 55 6.37 -7.92 -7.11
CA ALA A 55 7.22 -7.67 -5.93
C ALA A 55 8.54 -8.47 -6.01
N GLN A 56 8.47 -9.72 -6.48
CA GLN A 56 9.65 -10.54 -6.74
C GLN A 56 10.60 -9.93 -7.77
N ILE A 57 10.08 -9.23 -8.78
CA ILE A 57 10.92 -8.56 -9.79
C ILE A 57 11.72 -7.43 -9.12
N TYR A 58 11.07 -6.61 -8.29
CA TYR A 58 11.76 -5.57 -7.52
C TYR A 58 12.81 -6.16 -6.56
N SER A 59 12.47 -7.24 -5.85
CA SER A 59 13.44 -7.93 -4.97
C SER A 59 14.65 -8.48 -5.73
N ARG A 60 14.45 -9.07 -6.91
CA ARG A 60 15.55 -9.54 -7.77
C ARG A 60 16.45 -8.40 -8.27
N ASN A 61 15.95 -7.17 -8.29
CA ASN A 61 16.69 -5.96 -8.62
C ASN A 61 17.31 -5.28 -7.38
N GLY A 62 17.37 -5.97 -6.24
CA GLY A 62 18.03 -5.49 -5.03
C GLY A 62 17.18 -4.64 -4.10
N PHE A 63 15.87 -4.54 -4.33
CA PHE A 63 14.98 -3.75 -3.47
C PHE A 63 14.35 -4.57 -2.34
N ASN A 64 14.35 -4.01 -1.14
CA ASN A 64 13.67 -4.56 0.02
C ASN A 64 12.21 -4.10 0.06
N ILE A 65 11.26 -5.04 -0.03
CA ILE A 65 9.83 -4.72 -0.01
C ILE A 65 9.36 -4.61 1.43
N LYS A 66 9.10 -3.39 1.91
CA LYS A 66 8.63 -3.14 3.28
C LYS A 66 7.16 -3.42 3.49
N GLY A 67 6.40 -3.53 2.41
CA GLY A 67 5.00 -3.88 2.44
C GLY A 67 4.29 -3.54 1.15
N ILE A 68 3.03 -3.94 1.13
CA ILE A 68 2.08 -3.67 0.08
C ILE A 68 0.97 -2.80 0.69
N ILE A 69 0.55 -1.78 -0.04
CA ILE A 69 -0.66 -1.03 0.26
C ILE A 69 -1.67 -1.32 -0.84
N ILE A 70 -2.89 -1.70 -0.46
CA ILE A 70 -4.00 -1.85 -1.39
C ILE A 70 -4.99 -0.74 -1.08
N VAL A 71 -5.28 0.09 -2.09
CA VAL A 71 -6.26 1.17 -2.00
C VAL A 71 -7.49 0.79 -2.80
N SER A 72 -8.67 0.87 -2.18
CA SER A 72 -9.94 0.64 -2.88
C SER A 72 -11.08 1.45 -2.29
N GLY A 73 -12.23 1.49 -2.96
CA GLY A 73 -13.40 2.22 -2.47
C GLY A 73 -13.98 1.64 -1.17
N CYS A 74 -13.91 0.32 -1.01
CA CYS A 74 -14.29 -0.41 0.22
C CYS A 74 -13.77 -1.85 0.14
N PHE A 75 -13.69 -2.54 1.27
CA PHE A 75 -13.34 -3.96 1.34
C PHE A 75 -14.51 -4.79 1.88
N THR A 76 -14.59 -6.07 1.48
CA THR A 76 -15.53 -7.00 2.11
C THR A 76 -14.92 -7.58 3.38
N ASP A 77 -15.76 -8.05 4.30
CA ASP A 77 -15.30 -8.68 5.55
C ASP A 77 -14.40 -9.89 5.28
N ASP A 78 -14.75 -10.72 4.28
CA ASP A 78 -13.91 -11.85 3.86
C ASP A 78 -12.52 -11.39 3.38
N PHE A 79 -12.45 -10.30 2.61
CA PHE A 79 -11.19 -9.77 2.13
C PHE A 79 -10.33 -9.25 3.29
N ILE A 80 -10.94 -8.55 4.25
CA ILE A 80 -10.28 -8.06 5.46
C ILE A 80 -9.79 -9.25 6.31
N HIS A 81 -10.61 -10.28 6.47
CA HIS A 81 -10.27 -11.49 7.23
C HIS A 81 -9.11 -12.26 6.58
N GLU A 82 -9.16 -12.50 5.27
CA GLU A 82 -8.07 -13.10 4.50
C GLU A 82 -6.78 -12.26 4.61
N CYS A 83 -6.90 -10.93 4.60
CA CYS A 83 -5.74 -10.06 4.81
C CYS A 83 -5.14 -10.25 6.21
N ASN A 84 -5.95 -10.19 7.26
CA ASN A 84 -5.47 -10.26 8.65
C ASN A 84 -4.83 -11.61 9.02
N THR A 85 -5.16 -12.67 8.28
CA THR A 85 -4.59 -14.02 8.45
C THR A 85 -3.38 -14.28 7.56
N PHE A 86 -2.99 -13.30 6.74
CA PHE A 86 -1.85 -13.41 5.82
C PHE A 86 -0.56 -12.86 6.44
N TYR A 87 0.44 -13.73 6.63
CA TYR A 87 1.68 -13.35 7.35
C TYR A 87 2.94 -13.27 6.48
N ASP A 88 2.87 -13.63 5.19
CA ASP A 88 4.09 -13.67 4.36
C ASP A 88 4.67 -12.26 4.12
N LEU A 89 3.83 -11.23 4.02
CA LEU A 89 4.23 -9.84 3.82
C LEU A 89 3.26 -8.90 4.55
N LYS A 90 3.76 -7.73 4.95
CA LYS A 90 2.88 -6.66 5.46
C LYS A 90 1.96 -6.17 4.33
N VAL A 91 0.65 -6.29 4.53
CA VAL A 91 -0.37 -5.73 3.64
C VAL A 91 -1.21 -4.76 4.43
N THR A 92 -1.28 -3.51 3.98
CA THR A 92 -2.15 -2.47 4.54
C THR A 92 -3.30 -2.24 3.57
N LEU A 93 -4.53 -2.36 4.04
CA LEU A 93 -5.73 -2.02 3.27
C LEU A 93 -6.15 -0.60 3.63
N ILE A 94 -6.40 0.24 2.63
CA ILE A 94 -6.82 1.63 2.85
C ILE A 94 -8.03 1.90 1.97
N GLU A 95 -9.12 2.36 2.58
CA GLU A 95 -10.25 2.85 1.83
C GLU A 95 -9.92 4.22 1.22
N ALA A 96 -10.33 4.47 -0.01
CA ALA A 96 -9.99 5.69 -0.75
C ALA A 96 -10.43 6.95 0.02
N GLN A 97 -11.62 6.91 0.63
CA GLN A 97 -12.12 8.01 1.46
C GLN A 97 -11.24 8.23 2.71
N THR A 98 -10.80 7.15 3.36
CA THR A 98 -9.89 7.24 4.50
C THR A 98 -8.54 7.84 4.10
N LEU A 99 -8.01 7.50 2.93
CA LEU A 99 -6.76 8.10 2.45
C LEU A 99 -6.91 9.62 2.24
N VAL A 100 -8.04 10.06 1.70
CA VAL A 100 -8.37 11.50 1.53
C VAL A 100 -8.44 12.18 2.90
N ASN A 101 -9.15 11.60 3.86
CA ASN A 101 -9.30 12.18 5.20
C ASN A 101 -7.93 12.29 5.91
N ILE A 102 -7.10 11.25 5.81
CA ILE A 102 -5.73 11.26 6.36
C ILE A 102 -4.87 12.35 5.70
N TYR A 103 -5.00 12.54 4.39
CA TYR A 103 -4.26 13.59 3.68
C TYR A 103 -4.69 14.99 4.14
N GLU A 104 -5.99 15.23 4.29
CA GLU A 104 -6.53 16.51 4.78
C GLU A 104 -6.04 16.81 6.21
N GLU A 105 -6.06 15.81 7.09
CA GLU A 105 -5.56 15.95 8.46
C GLU A 105 -4.03 16.12 8.51
N PHE A 106 -3.28 15.43 7.64
CA PHE A 106 -1.82 15.58 7.56
C PHE A 106 -1.43 17.00 7.13
N LYS A 107 -2.16 17.63 6.19
CA LYS A 107 -1.92 19.03 5.79
C LYS A 107 -2.08 20.03 6.95
N GLN A 108 -2.91 19.71 7.93
CA GLN A 108 -3.13 20.54 9.12
C GLN A 108 -2.16 20.19 10.26
N SER A 109 -1.46 19.06 10.16
CA SER A 109 -0.49 18.62 11.15
C SER A 109 0.78 19.47 11.13
N LYS A 110 1.56 19.42 12.22
CA LYS A 110 2.89 20.05 12.29
C LYS A 110 4.00 19.19 11.67
N LEU A 111 3.64 18.01 11.14
CA LEU A 111 4.60 17.04 10.63
C LEU A 111 4.98 17.39 9.19
N ASN A 112 6.28 17.55 8.93
CA ASN A 112 6.77 17.78 7.57
C ASN A 112 6.85 16.49 6.72
N VAL A 113 6.84 15.32 7.38
CA VAL A 113 6.95 14.02 6.72
C VAL A 113 5.92 13.07 7.33
N PHE A 114 5.17 12.38 6.46
CA PHE A 114 4.19 11.41 6.92
C PHE A 114 4.91 10.20 7.57
N PRO A 115 4.56 9.81 8.80
CA PRO A 115 5.18 8.68 9.48
C PRO A 115 4.69 7.35 8.89
N VAL A 116 5.49 6.76 8.01
CA VAL A 116 5.18 5.48 7.31
C VAL A 116 4.91 4.29 8.23
N THR A 117 5.36 4.37 9.49
CA THR A 117 5.08 3.39 10.55
C THR A 117 3.59 3.29 10.89
N LEU A 118 2.80 4.32 10.55
CA LEU A 118 1.35 4.30 10.71
C LEU A 118 0.65 3.34 9.72
N PHE A 119 1.31 2.96 8.61
CA PHE A 119 0.81 1.90 7.73
C PHE A 119 1.08 0.52 8.35
N ARG A 120 0.08 0.06 9.11
CA ARG A 120 0.08 -1.24 9.81
C ARG A 120 -0.58 -2.32 8.95
N HIS A 121 -0.29 -3.58 9.29
CA HIS A 121 -0.93 -4.73 8.66
C HIS A 121 -2.46 -4.71 8.91
N GLY A 122 -3.25 -5.10 7.92
CA GLY A 122 -4.70 -5.14 7.97
C GLY A 122 -5.37 -3.84 7.50
N LEU A 123 -6.66 -3.69 7.82
CA LEU A 123 -7.44 -2.49 7.49
C LEU A 123 -7.00 -1.29 8.34
N LEU A 124 -6.63 -0.21 7.66
CA LEU A 124 -6.20 1.03 8.29
C LEU A 124 -7.36 1.68 9.05
N GLN A 125 -7.16 1.90 10.34
CA GLN A 125 -8.15 2.53 11.23
C GLN A 125 -7.96 4.05 11.22
N GLU A 126 -8.81 4.76 10.50
CA GLU A 126 -8.72 6.22 10.29
C GLU A 126 -8.55 6.99 11.61
N ASP A 127 -9.37 6.70 12.61
CA ASP A 127 -9.38 7.41 13.89
C ASP A 127 -8.02 7.31 14.61
N VAL A 128 -7.33 6.17 14.50
CA VAL A 128 -6.00 5.97 15.08
C VAL A 128 -4.95 6.81 14.37
N ILE A 129 -5.03 6.90 13.04
CA ILE A 129 -4.09 7.70 12.23
C ILE A 129 -4.28 9.18 12.53
N VAL A 130 -5.53 9.65 12.51
CA VAL A 130 -5.86 11.06 12.79
C VAL A 130 -5.42 11.46 14.19
N LYS A 131 -5.63 10.61 15.21
CA LYS A 131 -5.11 10.84 16.57
C LYS A 131 -3.58 10.93 16.61
N ALA A 132 -2.88 10.14 15.78
CA ALA A 132 -1.43 10.18 15.71
C ALA A 132 -0.90 11.45 15.00
N LEU A 133 -1.63 11.97 14.02
CA LEU A 133 -1.27 13.19 13.28
C LEU A 133 -1.51 14.49 14.06
N LYS A 134 -2.42 14.47 15.04
CA LYS A 134 -2.75 15.63 15.90
C LYS A 134 -1.76 15.85 17.05
N LYS A 135 -0.80 14.93 17.25
CA LYS A 135 0.28 15.09 18.23
C LYS A 135 1.38 15.99 17.70
#